data_AF-A0A8T8HZD8-F1
#
_entry.id   AF-A0A8T8HZD8-F1
#
_cell.length_a   1.000
_cell.length_b   1.000
_cell.length_c   1.000
_cell.angle_alpha   90.00
_cell.angle_beta   90.00
_cell.angle_gamma   90.00
#
_symmetry.space_group_name_H-M   'P 1'
#
loop_
_entity.id
_entity.type
_entity.pdbx_description
1 polymer ?
#
loop_
_entity_poly.entity_id
_entity_poly.type
_entity_poly.pdbx_seq_one_letter_code
_entity_poly.pdbx_strand_id
1 'polypeptide(L)'
;MRDPRRALAAEARSGNGVVELGPGAWLVTEPVATERLLADEHALTARAEQGAATAWGTGGLERWTAARQAMRPELTGSAVARFAPVIAAHARRAATGWASAEGFDVVAEAARLMSAVNTHCLLDGPAPLLARLVGAELSAAERAWSPLRRRRLLRAQSATLTAVREHLHARAPRSGPVAALAGAGLDDRTTALAVRTMLLSSHHVPAAALAWALHELSLRPDVQARVRAEAGARPDPADLPLCRAVVREALRLHPPVWQLRRVLDAPVLGFPAGADLLFSPWVN
;
A
#
# COMPACT_ATOMS: atom_id res chain seq x y z
N MET A 1 0.39 -8.85 24.91
CA MET A 1 -0.89 -9.26 24.30
C MET A 1 -0.59 -10.30 23.20
N ARG A 2 -1.11 -11.53 23.30
CA ARG A 2 -0.71 -12.65 22.40
C ARG A 2 -1.38 -12.62 21.01
N ASP A 3 -2.51 -11.94 20.85
CA ASP A 3 -3.18 -11.71 19.56
C ASP A 3 -3.90 -10.35 19.55
N PRO A 4 -3.34 -9.32 18.88
CA PRO A 4 -3.93 -7.98 18.87
C PRO A 4 -5.23 -7.89 18.07
N ARG A 5 -5.44 -8.76 17.08
CA ARG A 5 -6.66 -8.77 16.27
C ARG A 5 -7.82 -9.30 17.10
N ARG A 6 -7.66 -10.45 17.75
CA ARG A 6 -8.73 -11.00 18.60
C ARG A 6 -9.14 -10.05 19.73
N ALA A 7 -8.20 -9.35 20.33
CA ALA A 7 -8.49 -8.33 21.34
C ALA A 7 -9.33 -7.19 20.73
N LEU A 8 -8.91 -6.63 19.59
CA LEU A 8 -9.64 -5.55 18.91
C LEU A 8 -11.06 -5.97 18.50
N ALA A 9 -11.24 -7.20 18.04
CA ALA A 9 -12.56 -7.73 17.70
C ALA A 9 -13.46 -7.96 18.92
N ALA A 10 -12.89 -8.24 20.10
CA ALA A 10 -13.67 -8.32 21.32
C ALA A 10 -14.19 -6.94 21.73
N GLU A 11 -13.31 -5.93 21.74
CA GLU A 11 -13.67 -4.53 22.02
C GLU A 11 -14.73 -4.01 21.05
N ALA A 12 -14.56 -4.28 19.74
CA ALA A 12 -15.52 -3.87 18.72
C ALA A 12 -16.94 -4.41 18.95
N ARG A 13 -17.06 -5.61 19.56
CA ARG A 13 -18.36 -6.26 19.84
C ARG A 13 -19.00 -5.79 21.15
N SER A 14 -18.22 -5.28 22.11
CA SER A 14 -18.74 -4.83 23.40
C SER A 14 -19.25 -3.38 23.38
N GLY A 15 -18.90 -2.59 22.37
CA GLY A 15 -19.31 -1.19 22.26
C GLY A 15 -20.44 -0.93 21.27
N ASN A 16 -21.09 0.24 21.42
CA ASN A 16 -22.08 0.78 20.46
C ASN A 16 -21.40 1.44 19.24
N GLY A 17 -20.34 0.80 18.70
CA GLY A 17 -19.59 1.33 17.56
C GLY A 17 -18.49 2.36 17.88
N VAL A 18 -18.33 2.74 19.15
CA VAL A 18 -17.23 3.57 19.68
C VAL A 18 -16.80 3.02 21.04
N VAL A 19 -15.50 2.78 21.24
CA VAL A 19 -14.93 2.25 22.49
C VAL A 19 -13.61 2.97 22.82
N GLU A 20 -13.45 3.44 24.06
CA GLU A 20 -12.15 3.93 24.54
C GLU A 20 -11.25 2.74 24.92
N LEU A 21 -10.13 2.58 24.22
CA LEU A 21 -9.16 1.50 24.44
C LEU A 21 -8.17 1.81 25.58
N GLY A 22 -8.08 3.08 25.95
CA GLY A 22 -7.18 3.64 26.94
C GLY A 22 -7.24 5.17 26.89
N PRO A 23 -6.60 5.89 27.83
CA PRO A 23 -6.77 7.34 27.96
C PRO A 23 -6.54 8.09 26.65
N GLY A 24 -7.62 8.64 26.08
CA GLY A 24 -7.58 9.43 24.84
C GLY A 24 -7.46 8.63 23.54
N ALA A 25 -7.49 7.30 23.58
CA ALA A 25 -7.41 6.42 22.42
C ALA A 25 -8.73 5.69 22.17
N TRP A 26 -9.31 5.82 20.98
CA TRP A 26 -10.67 5.39 20.68
C TRP A 26 -10.70 4.45 19.48
N LEU A 27 -11.33 3.29 19.61
CA LEU A 27 -11.75 2.45 18.49
C LEU A 27 -13.09 2.96 17.95
N VAL A 28 -13.14 3.25 16.66
CA VAL A 28 -14.35 3.67 15.95
C VAL A 28 -14.69 2.62 14.89
N THR A 29 -15.84 1.98 15.07
CA THR A 29 -16.37 0.94 14.16
C THR A 29 -17.73 1.29 13.57
N GLU A 30 -18.42 2.31 14.10
CA GLU A 30 -19.68 2.79 13.54
C GLU A 30 -19.45 3.40 12.13
N PRO A 31 -20.18 2.94 11.08
CA PRO A 31 -19.93 3.37 9.71
C PRO A 31 -20.07 4.88 9.47
N VAL A 32 -21.10 5.53 10.00
CA VAL A 32 -21.36 6.96 9.74
C VAL A 32 -20.30 7.83 10.43
N ALA A 33 -19.94 7.51 11.67
CA ALA A 33 -18.86 8.15 12.40
C ALA A 33 -17.53 7.93 11.70
N THR A 34 -17.25 6.72 11.22
CA THR A 34 -16.05 6.40 10.44
C THR A 34 -15.95 7.28 9.20
N GLU A 35 -17.02 7.38 8.41
CA GLU A 35 -17.05 8.21 7.20
C GLU A 35 -16.80 9.69 7.54
N ARG A 36 -17.56 10.24 8.50
CA ARG A 36 -17.46 11.65 8.89
C ARG A 36 -16.10 12.01 9.46
N LEU A 37 -15.52 11.17 10.33
CA LEU A 37 -14.20 11.40 10.92
C LEU A 37 -13.07 11.27 9.89
N LEU A 38 -13.18 10.33 8.94
CA LEU A 38 -12.15 10.17 7.90
C LEU A 38 -12.21 11.25 6.82
N ALA A 39 -13.38 11.90 6.65
CA ALA A 39 -13.57 13.03 5.75
C ALA A 39 -13.22 14.39 6.37
N ASP A 40 -13.07 14.46 7.69
CA ASP A 40 -12.80 15.70 8.42
C ASP A 40 -11.38 16.21 8.17
N GLU A 41 -11.23 17.53 8.01
CA GLU A 41 -9.92 18.16 7.76
C GLU A 41 -9.02 18.17 9.00
N HIS A 42 -9.62 18.12 10.20
CA HIS A 42 -8.93 18.07 11.48
C HIS A 42 -8.43 16.67 11.84
N ALA A 43 -8.80 15.65 11.05
CA ALA A 43 -8.34 14.28 11.22
C ALA A 43 -6.98 14.05 10.56
N LEU A 44 -5.91 14.29 11.31
CA LEU A 44 -4.55 14.12 10.82
C LEU A 44 -4.13 12.64 10.89
N THR A 45 -3.29 12.21 9.95
CA THR A 45 -2.62 10.91 10.11
C THR A 45 -1.72 10.97 11.33
N ALA A 46 -1.76 9.97 12.22
CA ALA A 46 -1.01 9.97 13.49
C ALA A 46 0.52 10.15 13.36
N ARG A 47 1.09 10.06 12.15
CA ARG A 47 2.52 10.31 11.86
C ARG A 47 2.81 11.72 11.31
N ALA A 48 1.77 12.51 11.07
CA ALA A 48 1.81 13.79 10.37
C ALA A 48 1.36 14.94 11.27
N GLU A 49 1.60 14.85 12.59
CA GLU A 49 1.51 16.01 13.47
C GLU A 49 2.32 17.16 12.86
N GLN A 50 1.74 18.36 12.86
CA GLN A 50 2.36 19.54 12.23
C GLN A 50 3.74 19.80 12.85
N GLY A 51 4.77 19.94 12.02
CA GLY A 51 6.16 20.16 12.45
C GLY A 51 6.93 18.89 12.89
N ALA A 52 6.29 17.72 12.99
CA ALA A 52 6.98 16.49 13.35
C ALA A 52 7.88 15.96 12.20
N ALA A 53 9.02 15.36 12.57
CA ALA A 53 9.88 14.68 11.61
C ALA A 53 9.17 13.42 11.08
N THR A 54 8.88 13.38 9.78
CA THR A 54 8.26 12.22 9.14
C THR A 54 9.32 11.30 8.52
N ALA A 55 8.89 10.24 7.83
CA ALA A 55 9.79 9.45 6.98
C ALA A 55 10.46 10.26 5.85
N TRP A 56 10.03 11.50 5.64
CA TRP A 56 10.57 12.46 4.67
C TRP A 56 11.45 13.55 5.33
N GLY A 57 11.63 13.50 6.65
CA GLY A 57 12.39 14.47 7.42
C GLY A 57 11.56 15.65 7.94
N THR A 58 12.24 16.72 8.35
CA THR A 58 11.63 18.01 8.71
C THR A 58 10.99 18.67 7.48
N GLY A 59 9.79 19.25 7.66
CA GLY A 59 8.97 19.74 6.54
C GLY A 59 8.49 18.60 5.62
N GLY A 60 8.40 17.38 6.15
CA GLY A 60 8.10 16.20 5.36
C GLY A 60 6.65 16.15 4.87
N LEU A 61 5.72 16.79 5.59
CA LEU A 61 4.32 16.85 5.18
C LEU A 61 4.14 17.73 3.93
N GLU A 62 4.78 18.89 3.89
CA GLU A 62 4.75 19.80 2.75
C GLU A 62 5.35 19.15 1.51
N ARG A 63 6.52 18.51 1.66
CA ARG A 63 7.18 17.76 0.57
C ARG A 63 6.30 16.63 0.04
N TRP A 64 5.69 15.85 0.95
CA TRP A 64 4.79 14.77 0.57
C TRP A 64 3.54 15.29 -0.14
N THR A 65 2.94 16.37 0.35
CA THR A 65 1.76 17.00 -0.24
C THR A 65 2.06 17.51 -1.65
N ALA A 66 3.17 18.23 -1.84
CA ALA A 66 3.60 18.72 -3.14
C ALA A 66 3.82 17.56 -4.14
N ALA A 67 4.54 16.51 -3.72
CA ALA A 67 4.75 15.33 -4.54
C ALA A 67 3.43 14.60 -4.89
N ARG A 68 2.51 14.47 -3.91
CA ARG A 68 1.19 13.86 -4.12
C ARG A 68 0.36 14.65 -5.12
N GLN A 69 0.36 15.97 -5.02
CA GLN A 69 -0.36 16.84 -5.96
C GLN A 69 0.19 16.69 -7.39
N ALA A 70 1.52 16.69 -7.54
CA ALA A 70 2.16 16.49 -8.84
C ALA A 70 1.79 15.16 -9.52
N MET A 71 1.71 14.07 -8.75
CA MET A 71 1.38 12.74 -9.29
C MET A 71 -0.11 12.50 -9.54
N ARG A 72 -0.99 13.29 -8.92
CA ARG A 72 -2.44 13.02 -8.90
C ARG A 72 -3.06 12.77 -10.29
N PRO A 73 -2.74 13.53 -11.36
CA PRO A 73 -3.30 13.28 -12.69
C PRO A 73 -2.97 11.89 -13.25
N GLU A 74 -1.80 11.35 -12.88
CA GLU A 74 -1.27 10.06 -13.35
C GLU A 74 -1.84 8.85 -12.59
N LEU A 75 -2.67 9.09 -11.56
CA LEU A 75 -3.24 8.07 -10.67
C LEU A 75 -4.78 7.97 -10.78
N THR A 76 -5.36 8.51 -11.86
CA THR A 76 -6.78 8.32 -12.20
C THR A 76 -7.04 6.91 -12.76
N GLY A 77 -8.29 6.45 -12.74
CA GLY A 77 -8.64 5.13 -13.27
C GLY A 77 -8.24 4.95 -14.75
N SER A 78 -8.44 5.98 -15.57
CA SER A 78 -8.01 5.98 -16.98
C SER A 78 -6.49 6.02 -17.13
N ALA A 79 -5.78 6.81 -16.33
CA ALA A 79 -4.32 6.85 -16.35
C ALA A 79 -3.68 5.53 -15.90
N VAL A 80 -4.30 4.81 -14.95
CA VAL A 80 -3.84 3.49 -14.51
C VAL A 80 -4.15 2.41 -15.55
N ALA A 81 -5.27 2.51 -16.28
CA ALA A 81 -5.65 1.55 -17.31
C ALA A 81 -4.59 1.39 -18.42
N ARG A 82 -3.77 2.42 -18.71
CA ARG A 82 -2.67 2.33 -19.68
C ARG A 82 -1.61 1.29 -19.30
N PHE A 83 -1.47 0.96 -18.01
CA PHE A 83 -0.51 -0.04 -17.53
C PHE A 83 -1.04 -1.48 -17.65
N ALA A 84 -2.31 -1.68 -18.00
CA ALA A 84 -2.92 -3.00 -18.09
C ALA A 84 -2.14 -3.99 -18.99
N PRO A 85 -1.63 -3.61 -20.18
CA PRO A 85 -0.84 -4.52 -21.01
C PRO A 85 0.46 -4.98 -20.34
N VAL A 86 1.15 -4.05 -19.64
CA VAL A 86 2.38 -4.35 -18.90
C VAL A 86 2.08 -5.29 -17.73
N ILE A 87 1.06 -4.97 -16.93
CA ILE A 87 0.62 -5.81 -15.81
C ILE A 87 0.27 -7.21 -16.31
N ALA A 88 -0.50 -7.32 -17.38
CA ALA A 88 -0.91 -8.60 -17.96
C ALA A 88 0.30 -9.42 -18.48
N ALA A 89 1.30 -8.78 -19.09
CA ALA A 89 2.52 -9.46 -19.53
C ALA A 89 3.32 -10.04 -18.35
N HIS A 90 3.45 -9.28 -17.25
CA HIS A 90 4.09 -9.77 -16.03
C HIS A 90 3.30 -10.90 -15.38
N ALA A 91 1.97 -10.78 -15.32
CA ALA A 91 1.08 -11.81 -14.76
C ALA A 91 1.14 -13.12 -15.56
N ARG A 92 1.11 -13.06 -16.91
CA ARG A 92 1.26 -14.24 -17.77
C ARG A 92 2.60 -14.94 -17.54
N ARG A 93 3.70 -14.18 -17.47
CA ARG A 93 5.02 -14.75 -17.22
C ARG A 93 5.10 -15.47 -15.88
N ALA A 94 4.54 -14.87 -14.83
CA ALA A 94 4.47 -15.51 -13.51
C ALA A 94 3.63 -16.80 -13.57
N ALA A 95 2.44 -16.75 -14.18
CA ALA A 95 1.57 -17.90 -14.33
C ALA A 95 2.20 -19.07 -15.10
N THR A 96 2.95 -18.79 -16.18
CA THR A 96 3.72 -19.83 -16.90
C THR A 96 4.76 -20.49 -16.01
N GLY A 97 5.48 -19.71 -15.20
CA GLY A 97 6.44 -20.25 -14.23
C GLY A 97 5.78 -21.12 -13.17
N TRP A 98 4.65 -20.67 -12.62
CA TRP A 98 3.87 -21.42 -11.63
C TRP A 98 3.34 -22.74 -12.16
N ALA A 99 2.87 -22.78 -13.40
CA ALA A 99 2.34 -23.99 -14.02
C ALA A 99 3.39 -25.11 -14.20
N SER A 100 4.67 -24.74 -14.32
CA SER A 100 5.78 -25.70 -14.43
C SER A 100 6.34 -26.18 -13.08
N ALA A 101 5.87 -25.63 -11.96
CA ALA A 101 6.38 -25.95 -10.63
C ALA A 101 5.53 -27.05 -9.96
N GLU A 102 6.18 -27.94 -9.22
CA GLU A 102 5.51 -28.94 -8.36
C GLU A 102 4.73 -28.25 -7.20
N GLY A 103 5.21 -27.08 -6.79
CA GLY A 103 4.58 -26.18 -5.83
C GLY A 103 5.38 -24.88 -5.72
N PHE A 104 4.76 -23.82 -5.21
CA PHE A 104 5.44 -22.54 -5.00
C PHE A 104 4.89 -21.81 -3.77
N ASP A 105 5.73 -20.96 -3.18
CA ASP A 105 5.32 -20.02 -2.13
C ASP A 105 4.57 -18.85 -2.78
N VAL A 106 3.24 -18.85 -2.62
CA VAL A 106 2.36 -17.82 -3.19
C VAL A 106 2.66 -16.42 -2.66
N VAL A 107 3.13 -16.28 -1.42
CA VAL A 107 3.47 -14.98 -0.82
C VAL A 107 4.74 -14.44 -1.45
N ALA A 108 5.77 -15.28 -1.56
CA ALA A 108 7.02 -14.91 -2.21
C ALA A 108 6.82 -14.58 -3.69
N GLU A 109 6.02 -15.37 -4.40
CA GLU A 109 5.69 -15.15 -5.82
C GLU A 109 4.87 -13.89 -6.05
N ALA A 110 3.84 -13.63 -5.23
CA ALA A 110 3.06 -12.40 -5.32
C ALA A 110 3.93 -11.16 -5.08
N ALA A 111 4.85 -11.21 -4.10
CA ALA A 111 5.80 -10.13 -3.86
C ALA A 111 6.75 -9.91 -5.04
N ARG A 112 7.30 -10.98 -5.62
CA ARG A 112 8.14 -10.90 -6.84
C ARG A 112 7.38 -10.28 -8.01
N LEU A 113 6.16 -10.73 -8.26
CA LEU A 113 5.31 -10.22 -9.34
C LEU A 113 5.00 -8.73 -9.14
N MET A 114 4.53 -8.33 -7.96
CA MET A 114 4.21 -6.92 -7.68
C MET A 114 5.44 -6.03 -7.77
N SER A 115 6.61 -6.48 -7.28
CA SER A 115 7.86 -5.74 -7.41
C SER A 115 8.25 -5.50 -8.88
N ALA A 116 8.11 -6.52 -9.72
CA ALA A 116 8.40 -6.42 -11.16
C ALA A 116 7.41 -5.50 -11.89
N VAL A 117 6.11 -5.61 -11.60
CA VAL A 117 5.08 -4.71 -12.14
C VAL A 117 5.35 -3.27 -11.73
N ASN A 118 5.62 -3.06 -10.44
CA ASN A 118 5.80 -1.74 -9.85
C ASN A 118 7.01 -1.01 -10.43
N THR A 119 8.17 -1.67 -10.47
CA THR A 119 9.38 -1.08 -11.07
C THR A 119 9.16 -0.75 -12.53
N HIS A 120 8.51 -1.62 -13.31
CA HIS A 120 8.21 -1.34 -14.71
C HIS A 120 7.27 -0.14 -14.87
N CYS A 121 6.14 -0.12 -14.15
CA CYS A 121 5.12 0.94 -14.31
C CYS A 121 5.61 2.30 -13.80
N LEU A 122 6.49 2.32 -12.79
CA LEU A 122 7.02 3.58 -12.24
C LEU A 122 8.28 4.07 -12.96
N LEU A 123 9.12 3.17 -13.48
CA LEU A 123 10.46 3.52 -13.98
C LEU A 123 10.62 3.30 -15.48
N ASP A 124 9.52 3.05 -16.21
CA ASP A 124 9.50 2.76 -17.64
C ASP A 124 10.46 1.61 -18.03
N GLY A 125 10.55 0.59 -17.16
CA GLY A 125 11.34 -0.61 -17.38
C GLY A 125 11.72 -1.40 -16.12
N PRO A 126 12.26 -2.62 -16.28
CA PRO A 126 12.70 -3.44 -15.16
C PRO A 126 13.90 -2.79 -14.45
N ALA A 127 13.85 -2.73 -13.11
CA ALA A 127 14.96 -2.24 -12.29
C ALA A 127 15.33 -3.26 -11.18
N PRO A 128 16.05 -4.36 -11.52
CA PRO A 128 16.32 -5.45 -10.59
C PRO A 128 17.10 -5.02 -9.33
N LEU A 129 18.03 -4.07 -9.48
CA LEU A 129 18.77 -3.52 -8.35
C LEU A 129 17.84 -2.79 -7.37
N LEU A 130 16.96 -1.91 -7.88
CA LEU A 130 15.99 -1.19 -7.06
C LEU A 130 14.99 -2.14 -6.40
N ALA A 131 14.47 -3.13 -7.14
CA ALA A 131 13.59 -4.16 -6.58
C ALA A 131 14.25 -4.89 -5.39
N ARG A 132 15.53 -5.25 -5.51
CA ARG A 132 16.31 -5.92 -4.45
C ARG A 132 16.53 -4.99 -3.24
N LEU A 133 16.87 -3.73 -3.48
CA LEU A 133 17.10 -2.74 -2.41
C LEU A 133 15.81 -2.44 -1.64
N VAL A 134 14.69 -2.27 -2.35
CA VAL A 134 13.34 -2.10 -1.76
C VAL A 134 12.99 -3.28 -0.85
N GLY A 135 13.16 -4.52 -1.33
CA GLY A 135 12.93 -5.72 -0.52
C GLY A 135 13.81 -5.80 0.74
N ALA A 136 15.10 -5.44 0.60
CA ALA A 136 16.04 -5.42 1.71
C ALA A 136 15.69 -4.34 2.76
N GLU A 137 15.21 -3.19 2.30
CA GLU A 137 14.77 -2.10 3.17
C GLU A 137 13.52 -2.46 3.97
N LEU A 138 12.50 -3.02 3.31
CA LEU A 138 11.26 -3.46 3.95
C LEU A 138 11.53 -4.55 4.99
N SER A 139 12.36 -5.52 4.62
CA SER A 139 12.85 -6.55 5.53
C SER A 139 13.61 -5.98 6.74
N ALA A 140 14.37 -4.89 6.55
CA ALA A 140 15.05 -4.21 7.66
C ALA A 140 14.07 -3.46 8.55
N ALA A 141 13.02 -2.86 7.98
CA ALA A 141 11.99 -2.11 8.69
C ALA A 141 11.17 -3.01 9.63
N GLU A 142 10.77 -4.20 9.16
CA GLU A 142 10.07 -5.21 9.98
C GLU A 142 10.85 -5.60 11.25
N ARG A 143 12.18 -5.54 11.18
CA ARG A 143 13.09 -5.94 12.25
C ARG A 143 13.60 -4.77 13.09
N ALA A 144 13.17 -3.54 12.84
CA ALA A 144 13.83 -2.33 13.36
C ALA A 144 13.54 -2.00 14.85
N TRP A 145 13.12 -2.96 15.67
CA TRP A 145 12.73 -2.73 17.07
C TRP A 145 13.93 -2.50 18.01
N SER A 146 15.17 -2.75 17.56
CA SER A 146 16.39 -2.49 18.35
C SER A 146 17.31 -1.44 17.72
N PRO A 147 18.16 -0.74 18.50
CA PRO A 147 19.05 0.31 17.97
C PRO A 147 20.01 -0.16 16.87
N LEU A 148 20.60 -1.36 16.99
CA LEU A 148 21.47 -1.95 15.96
C LEU A 148 20.70 -2.22 14.66
N ARG A 149 19.46 -2.69 14.77
CA ARG A 149 18.59 -2.96 13.62
C ARG A 149 18.08 -1.67 12.99
N ARG A 150 17.89 -0.61 13.79
CA ARG A 150 17.62 0.75 13.30
C ARG A 150 18.77 1.30 12.46
N ARG A 151 20.03 1.08 12.85
CA ARG A 151 21.20 1.45 12.01
C ARG A 151 21.18 0.71 10.67
N ARG A 152 20.82 -0.58 10.65
CA ARG A 152 20.68 -1.37 9.42
C ARG A 152 19.57 -0.83 8.53
N LEU A 153 18.43 -0.45 9.11
CA LEU A 153 17.35 0.20 8.38
C LEU A 153 17.82 1.50 7.74
N LEU A 154 18.46 2.41 8.50
CA LEU A 154 18.95 3.68 7.96
C LEU A 154 19.92 3.50 6.80
N ARG A 155 20.82 2.50 6.87
CA ARG A 155 21.71 2.15 5.75
C ARG A 155 20.95 1.65 4.53
N ALA A 156 19.95 0.79 4.72
CA ALA A 156 19.12 0.30 3.63
C ALA A 156 18.32 1.45 2.99
N GLN A 157 17.74 2.35 3.79
CA GLN A 157 17.03 3.54 3.32
C GLN A 157 17.94 4.45 2.49
N SER A 158 19.17 4.71 2.97
CA SER A 158 20.16 5.50 2.24
C SER A 158 20.53 4.82 0.93
N ALA A 159 20.77 3.51 0.92
CA ALA A 159 21.13 2.77 -0.29
C ALA A 159 20.00 2.82 -1.34
N THR A 160 18.75 2.60 -0.93
CA THR A 160 17.58 2.72 -1.81
C THR A 160 17.45 4.14 -2.35
N LEU A 161 17.56 5.15 -1.49
CA LEU A 161 17.41 6.56 -1.89
C LEU A 161 18.51 6.98 -2.88
N THR A 162 19.76 6.60 -2.62
CA THR A 162 20.89 6.85 -3.54
C THR A 162 20.65 6.17 -4.89
N ALA A 163 20.27 4.89 -4.90
CA ALA A 163 20.00 4.17 -6.14
C ALA A 163 18.83 4.76 -6.93
N VAL A 164 17.79 5.28 -6.26
CA VAL A 164 16.68 5.98 -6.92
C VAL A 164 17.19 7.26 -7.58
N ARG A 165 18.01 8.06 -6.88
CA ARG A 165 18.59 9.29 -7.46
C ARG A 165 19.46 8.98 -8.67
N GLU A 166 20.36 8.00 -8.55
CA GLU A 166 21.22 7.56 -9.64
C GLU A 166 20.40 7.09 -10.85
N HIS A 167 19.33 6.33 -10.62
CA HIS A 167 18.44 5.87 -11.67
C HIS A 167 17.75 7.04 -12.40
N LEU A 168 17.20 8.01 -11.66
CA LEU A 168 16.52 9.17 -12.23
C LEU A 168 17.47 10.07 -13.02
N HIS A 169 18.73 10.20 -12.59
CA HIS A 169 19.76 10.95 -13.35
C HIS A 169 20.22 10.20 -14.60
N ALA A 170 20.39 8.87 -14.52
CA ALA A 170 20.85 8.06 -15.64
C ALA A 170 19.76 7.87 -16.71
N ARG A 171 18.49 7.89 -16.30
CA ARG A 171 17.34 7.62 -17.17
C ARG A 171 16.16 8.49 -16.77
N ALA A 172 15.96 9.55 -17.54
CA ALA A 172 14.79 10.40 -17.36
C ALA A 172 13.50 9.59 -17.60
N PRO A 173 12.53 9.64 -16.67
CA PRO A 173 11.22 9.04 -16.86
C PRO A 173 10.51 9.69 -18.06
N ARG A 174 9.84 8.89 -18.87
CA ARG A 174 9.17 9.35 -20.10
C ARG A 174 7.68 9.54 -19.91
N SER A 175 7.09 8.74 -19.03
CA SER A 175 5.66 8.79 -18.77
C SER A 175 5.36 8.44 -17.31
N GLY A 176 4.11 8.64 -16.91
CA GLY A 176 3.66 8.18 -15.61
C GLY A 176 3.95 9.14 -14.46
N PRO A 177 3.62 8.69 -13.23
CA PRO A 177 3.73 9.51 -12.02
C PRO A 177 5.16 10.01 -11.77
N VAL A 178 6.18 9.25 -12.17
CA VAL A 178 7.58 9.65 -11.99
C VAL A 178 7.99 10.74 -12.99
N ALA A 179 7.46 10.70 -14.22
CA ALA A 179 7.63 11.81 -15.17
C ALA A 179 6.93 13.08 -14.70
N ALA A 180 5.71 12.96 -14.15
CA ALA A 180 4.98 14.08 -13.57
C ALA A 180 5.73 14.72 -12.38
N LEU A 181 6.34 13.90 -11.51
CA LEU A 181 7.20 14.40 -10.43
C LEU A 181 8.41 15.18 -10.96
N ALA A 182 9.10 14.63 -11.97
CA ALA A 182 10.27 15.28 -12.56
C ALA A 182 9.92 16.62 -13.23
N GLY A 183 8.73 16.72 -13.84
CA GLY A 183 8.23 17.95 -14.47
C GLY A 183 7.68 19.01 -13.50
N ALA A 184 7.48 18.68 -12.22
CA ALA A 184 6.84 19.57 -11.25
C ALA A 184 7.78 20.60 -10.61
N GLY A 185 9.07 20.61 -10.97
CA GLY A 185 10.05 21.57 -10.43
C GLY A 185 10.40 21.35 -8.94
N LEU A 186 10.16 20.16 -8.42
CA LEU A 186 10.51 19.77 -7.05
C LEU A 186 12.03 19.53 -6.93
N ASP A 187 12.60 19.76 -5.75
CA ASP A 187 14.01 19.45 -5.51
C ASP A 187 14.28 17.94 -5.63
N ASP A 188 15.49 17.58 -6.10
CA ASP A 188 15.91 16.18 -6.32
C ASP A 188 15.60 15.25 -5.15
N ARG A 189 15.78 15.74 -3.92
CA ARG A 189 15.55 14.93 -2.72
C ARG A 189 14.05 14.64 -2.56
N THR A 190 13.18 15.62 -2.77
CA THR A 190 11.72 15.41 -2.74
C THR A 190 11.28 14.41 -3.81
N THR A 191 11.77 14.56 -5.04
CA THR A 191 11.45 13.63 -6.14
C THR A 191 11.91 12.21 -5.82
N ALA A 192 13.15 12.03 -5.35
CA ALA A 192 13.67 10.71 -5.00
C ALA A 192 12.94 10.08 -3.79
N LEU A 193 12.57 10.89 -2.78
CA LEU A 193 11.76 10.43 -1.65
C LEU A 193 10.36 9.97 -2.11
N ALA A 194 9.75 10.69 -3.05
CA ALA A 194 8.47 10.32 -3.64
C ALA A 194 8.56 8.97 -4.35
N VAL A 195 9.52 8.82 -5.28
CA VAL A 195 9.72 7.57 -6.04
C VAL A 195 10.03 6.39 -5.10
N ARG A 196 10.93 6.57 -4.12
CA ARG A 196 11.20 5.54 -3.10
C ARG A 196 9.94 5.16 -2.32
N THR A 197 9.14 6.15 -1.90
CA THR A 197 7.90 5.91 -1.16
C THR A 197 6.91 5.11 -2.00
N MET A 198 6.75 5.45 -3.28
CA MET A 198 5.92 4.68 -4.20
C MET A 198 6.42 3.23 -4.30
N LEU A 199 7.71 3.04 -4.57
CA LEU A 199 8.33 1.72 -4.71
C LEU A 199 8.11 0.82 -3.49
N LEU A 200 8.21 1.39 -2.28
CA LEU A 200 7.96 0.67 -1.02
C LEU A 200 6.48 0.34 -0.83
N SER A 201 5.60 1.32 -1.08
CA SER A 201 4.16 1.23 -0.77
C SER A 201 3.42 0.18 -1.60
N SER A 202 3.83 -0.03 -2.84
CA SER A 202 3.22 -0.98 -3.78
C SER A 202 3.87 -2.37 -3.76
N HIS A 203 4.78 -2.62 -2.82
CA HIS A 203 5.46 -3.92 -2.72
C HIS A 203 4.62 -4.96 -1.96
N HIS A 204 4.29 -4.69 -0.68
CA HIS A 204 3.66 -5.71 0.18
C HIS A 204 2.14 -5.69 0.16
N VAL A 205 1.50 -4.52 0.11
CA VAL A 205 0.05 -4.39 0.21
C VAL A 205 -0.68 -5.12 -0.93
N PRO A 206 -0.39 -4.84 -2.21
CA PRO A 206 -1.05 -5.56 -3.30
C PRO A 206 -0.59 -7.03 -3.41
N ALA A 207 0.64 -7.35 -2.99
CA ALA A 207 1.12 -8.73 -2.98
C ALA A 207 0.36 -9.60 -1.97
N ALA A 208 0.12 -9.07 -0.76
CA ALA A 208 -0.68 -9.74 0.24
C ALA A 208 -2.14 -9.91 -0.22
N ALA A 209 -2.72 -8.89 -0.85
CA ALA A 209 -4.06 -8.99 -1.42
C ALA A 209 -4.16 -10.08 -2.50
N LEU A 210 -3.18 -10.15 -3.40
CA LEU A 210 -3.11 -11.19 -4.43
C LEU A 210 -2.93 -12.59 -3.81
N ALA A 211 -2.04 -12.74 -2.83
CA ALA A 211 -1.82 -14.01 -2.16
C ALA A 211 -3.09 -14.52 -1.46
N TRP A 212 -3.83 -13.64 -0.78
CA TRP A 212 -5.12 -13.99 -0.18
C TRP A 212 -6.18 -14.32 -1.23
N ALA A 213 -6.28 -13.56 -2.32
CA ALA A 213 -7.22 -13.89 -3.40
C ALA A 213 -6.95 -15.26 -4.02
N LEU A 214 -5.67 -15.60 -4.26
CA LEU A 214 -5.27 -16.92 -4.76
C LEU A 214 -5.53 -18.02 -3.74
N HIS A 215 -5.28 -17.77 -2.46
CA HIS A 215 -5.60 -18.70 -1.37
C HIS A 215 -7.11 -18.99 -1.31
N GLU A 216 -7.94 -17.95 -1.28
CA GLU A 216 -9.40 -18.07 -1.23
C GLU A 216 -9.96 -18.81 -2.47
N LEU A 217 -9.37 -18.61 -3.65
CA LEU A 217 -9.72 -19.36 -4.86
C LEU A 217 -9.29 -20.82 -4.80
N SER A 218 -8.13 -21.12 -4.19
CA SER A 218 -7.64 -22.50 -4.04
C SER A 218 -8.56 -23.36 -3.17
N LEU A 219 -9.29 -22.73 -2.24
CA LEU A 219 -10.28 -23.38 -1.38
C LEU A 219 -11.68 -23.48 -2.02
N ARG A 220 -11.91 -22.85 -3.18
CA ARG A 220 -13.22 -22.79 -3.85
C ARG A 220 -13.12 -23.12 -5.35
N PRO A 221 -12.99 -24.42 -5.70
CA PRO A 221 -12.81 -24.84 -7.09
C PRO A 221 -13.95 -24.42 -8.04
N ASP A 222 -15.18 -24.33 -7.52
CA ASP A 222 -16.36 -23.88 -8.25
C ASP A 222 -16.24 -22.40 -8.67
N VAL A 223 -15.82 -21.52 -7.74
CA VAL A 223 -15.58 -20.10 -8.02
C VAL A 223 -14.39 -19.95 -8.96
N GLN A 224 -13.34 -20.73 -8.76
CA GLN A 224 -12.16 -20.73 -9.62
C GLN A 224 -12.51 -21.09 -11.08
N ALA A 225 -13.35 -22.11 -11.29
CA ALA A 225 -13.82 -22.48 -12.62
C ALA A 225 -14.64 -21.36 -13.29
N ARG A 226 -15.52 -20.70 -12.53
CA ARG A 226 -16.31 -19.57 -13.02
C ARG A 226 -15.46 -18.35 -13.39
N VAL A 227 -14.43 -18.04 -12.60
CA VAL A 227 -13.48 -16.96 -12.93
C VAL A 227 -12.69 -17.28 -14.20
N ARG A 228 -12.25 -18.53 -14.39
CA ARG A 228 -11.59 -18.95 -15.64
C ARG A 228 -12.53 -18.83 -16.84
N ALA A 229 -13.79 -19.24 -16.70
CA ALA A 229 -14.80 -19.12 -17.75
C ALA A 229 -15.07 -17.64 -18.10
N GLU A 230 -15.19 -16.77 -17.10
CA GLU A 230 -15.32 -15.32 -17.31
C GLU A 230 -14.13 -14.75 -18.09
N ALA A 231 -12.90 -15.06 -17.67
CA ALA A 231 -11.69 -14.60 -18.34
C ALA A 231 -11.51 -15.13 -19.77
N GLY A 232 -12.03 -16.34 -20.07
CA GLY A 232 -12.04 -16.88 -21.43
C GLY A 232 -13.09 -16.25 -22.34
N ALA A 233 -14.24 -15.84 -21.78
CA ALA A 233 -15.33 -15.21 -22.53
C ALA A 233 -15.15 -13.71 -22.75
N ARG A 234 -14.38 -13.04 -21.88
CA ARG A 234 -14.19 -11.58 -21.90
C ARG A 234 -12.72 -11.23 -22.15
N PRO A 235 -12.38 -10.70 -23.34
CA PRO A 235 -11.00 -10.41 -23.69
C PRO A 235 -10.43 -9.16 -23.00
N ASP A 236 -11.30 -8.27 -22.51
CA ASP A 236 -10.90 -7.05 -21.80
C ASP A 236 -10.72 -7.32 -20.29
N PRO A 237 -9.50 -7.20 -19.73
CA PRO A 237 -9.26 -7.34 -18.30
C PRO A 237 -10.01 -6.32 -17.43
N ALA A 238 -10.46 -5.19 -18.01
CA ALA A 238 -11.25 -4.19 -17.31
C ALA A 238 -12.71 -4.63 -17.06
N ASP A 239 -13.17 -5.66 -17.78
CA ASP A 239 -14.54 -6.15 -17.77
C ASP A 239 -14.62 -7.57 -17.20
N LEU A 240 -14.17 -7.76 -15.96
CA LEU A 240 -14.21 -9.04 -15.26
C LEU A 240 -14.94 -8.89 -13.90
N PRO A 241 -16.28 -8.79 -13.90
CA PRO A 241 -17.05 -8.49 -12.68
C PRO A 241 -16.91 -9.55 -11.58
N LEU A 242 -16.87 -10.84 -11.92
CA LEU A 242 -16.66 -11.91 -10.93
C LEU A 242 -15.23 -11.91 -10.41
N CYS A 243 -14.23 -11.77 -11.27
CA CYS A 243 -12.84 -11.62 -10.83
C CYS A 243 -12.68 -10.43 -9.87
N ARG A 244 -13.30 -9.29 -10.20
CA ARG A 244 -13.35 -8.10 -9.33
C ARG A 244 -14.04 -8.38 -8.00
N ALA A 245 -15.13 -9.14 -8.00
CA ALA A 245 -15.83 -9.53 -6.77
C ALA A 245 -14.94 -10.42 -5.88
N VAL A 246 -14.18 -11.36 -6.46
CA VAL A 246 -13.22 -12.19 -5.71
C VAL A 246 -12.14 -11.33 -5.05
N VAL A 247 -11.57 -10.36 -5.79
CA VAL A 247 -10.56 -9.44 -5.21
C VAL A 247 -11.17 -8.61 -4.08
N ARG A 248 -12.39 -8.09 -4.25
CA ARG A 248 -13.10 -7.34 -3.20
C ARG A 248 -13.37 -8.19 -1.96
N GLU A 249 -13.80 -9.43 -2.14
CA GLU A 249 -14.09 -10.34 -1.04
C GLU A 249 -12.82 -10.75 -0.29
N ALA A 250 -11.72 -10.99 -1.02
CA ALA A 250 -10.41 -11.24 -0.40
C ALA A 250 -9.94 -10.03 0.44
N LEU A 251 -10.15 -8.80 -0.03
CA LEU A 251 -9.84 -7.58 0.72
C LEU A 251 -10.76 -7.37 1.93
N ARG A 252 -12.03 -7.81 1.85
CA ARG A 252 -12.98 -7.76 2.97
C ARG A 252 -12.59 -8.73 4.08
N LEU A 253 -12.24 -9.97 3.72
CA LEU A 253 -11.84 -11.01 4.67
C LEU A 253 -10.44 -10.78 5.23
N HIS A 254 -9.52 -10.34 4.37
CA HIS A 254 -8.08 -10.29 4.66
C HIS A 254 -7.46 -8.93 4.28
N PRO A 255 -7.92 -7.81 4.86
CA PRO A 255 -7.37 -6.49 4.53
C PRO A 255 -5.88 -6.44 4.91
N PRO A 256 -4.94 -6.18 3.96
CA PRO A 256 -3.52 -6.11 4.29
C PRO A 256 -3.19 -5.01 5.31
N VAL A 257 -3.93 -3.90 5.22
CA VAL A 257 -3.91 -2.82 6.22
C VAL A 257 -5.19 -2.92 7.03
N TRP A 258 -5.08 -3.46 8.24
CA TRP A 258 -6.21 -3.75 9.12
C TRP A 258 -6.40 -2.71 10.22
N GLN A 259 -5.53 -1.69 10.28
CA GLN A 259 -5.63 -0.57 11.22
C GLN A 259 -5.27 0.74 10.51
N LEU A 260 -6.06 1.78 10.77
CA LEU A 260 -5.82 3.14 10.34
C LEU A 260 -5.95 4.05 11.56
N ARG A 261 -4.93 4.88 11.81
CA ARG A 261 -4.94 5.81 12.96
C ARG A 261 -5.04 7.25 12.52
N ARG A 262 -5.82 8.04 13.26
CA ARG A 262 -5.94 9.50 13.13
C ARG A 262 -5.77 10.15 14.49
N VAL A 263 -5.13 11.32 14.51
CA VAL A 263 -5.10 12.19 15.70
C VAL A 263 -5.84 13.45 15.33
N LEU A 264 -6.82 13.85 16.14
CA LEU A 264 -7.58 15.07 15.93
C LEU A 264 -6.77 16.29 16.36
N ASP A 265 -6.69 17.34 15.54
CA ASP A 265 -6.08 18.62 15.95
C ASP A 265 -7.10 19.62 16.53
N ALA A 266 -8.40 19.35 16.37
CA ALA A 266 -9.51 20.08 16.96
C ALA A 266 -10.61 19.12 17.43
N PRO A 267 -11.56 19.55 18.28
CA PRO A 267 -12.69 18.69 18.67
C PRO A 267 -13.62 18.38 17.48
N VAL A 268 -13.93 17.10 17.25
CA VAL A 268 -14.77 16.63 16.12
C VAL A 268 -15.72 15.55 16.61
N LEU A 269 -17.02 15.65 16.28
CA LEU A 269 -18.08 14.69 16.66
C LEU A 269 -18.10 14.30 18.15
N GLY A 270 -17.72 15.21 19.04
CA GLY A 270 -17.66 14.97 20.50
C GLY A 270 -16.34 14.37 21.00
N PHE A 271 -15.43 14.00 20.11
CA PHE A 271 -14.06 13.65 20.49
C PHE A 271 -13.23 14.91 20.74
N PRO A 272 -12.38 14.95 21.78
CA PRO A 272 -11.54 16.11 22.07
C PRO A 272 -10.39 16.25 21.07
N ALA A 273 -9.81 17.45 21.00
CA ALA A 273 -8.51 17.64 20.35
C ALA A 273 -7.46 16.74 21.01
N GLY A 274 -6.58 16.15 20.21
CA GLY A 274 -5.59 15.15 20.63
C GLY A 274 -6.12 13.71 20.72
N ALA A 275 -7.41 13.45 20.45
CA ALA A 275 -7.93 12.09 20.45
C ALA A 275 -7.25 11.22 19.37
N ASP A 276 -6.72 10.06 19.77
CA ASP A 276 -6.11 9.05 18.91
C ASP A 276 -7.16 8.03 18.47
N LEU A 277 -7.74 8.27 17.30
CA LEU A 277 -8.78 7.45 16.70
C LEU A 277 -8.16 6.28 15.93
N LEU A 278 -8.65 5.08 16.20
CA LEU A 278 -8.29 3.84 15.53
C LEU A 278 -9.51 3.33 14.76
N PHE A 279 -9.35 3.16 13.45
CA PHE A 279 -10.31 2.50 12.57
C PHE A 279 -9.73 1.15 12.13
N SER A 280 -10.59 0.15 11.91
CA SER A 280 -10.15 -1.18 11.50
C SER A 280 -11.07 -1.79 10.46
N PRO A 281 -10.66 -1.83 9.17
CA PRO A 281 -11.42 -2.48 8.10
C PRO A 281 -11.71 -3.97 8.33
N TRP A 282 -11.04 -4.61 9.30
CA TRP A 282 -11.23 -6.02 9.63
C TRP A 282 -12.34 -6.26 10.67
N VAL A 283 -12.70 -5.25 11.47
CA VAL A 283 -13.77 -5.36 12.49
C VAL A 283 -14.98 -4.45 12.21
N ASN A 284 -14.87 -3.57 11.21
CA ASN A 284 -15.97 -2.78 10.68
C ASN A 284 -16.85 -3.61 9.74
#